data_AF-A0A960K544-F1
#
_entry.id   AF-A0A960K544-F1
#
_cell.length_a   1.000
_cell.length_b   1.000
_cell.length_c   1.000
_cell.angle_alpha   90.00
_cell.angle_beta   90.00
_cell.angle_gamma   90.00
#
_symmetry.space_group_name_H-M   'P 1'
#
loop_
_entity.id
_entity.type
_entity.pdbx_description
1 polymer ?
#
loop_
_entity_poly.entity_id
_entity_poly.type
_entity_poly.pdbx_seq_one_letter_code
_entity_poly.pdbx_strand_id
1 'polypeptide(L)'
;AEAARKLDPTGDIAQLLLDEIESAEQRRSSGRELDVRKEQFEEALEADRLEEAEEALEAMKELGLTRVAETFFRGRLEAAHRAKQDAATLEAYRHRVEDFLARNDFDGARSLAVTLGQALPENPQPRTMLAEVNRKEEDHRRQQAIEEGELRVGEFLAAGNADGAALALRILKQMDPDNPRWSQLEKRIQALRA
;
A
#
# COMPACT_ATOMS: atom_id res chain seq x y z
N ALA A 1 63.56 -15.43 -30.42
CA ALA A 1 62.87 -16.48 -31.19
C ALA A 1 63.59 -17.83 -31.08
N GLU A 2 64.90 -17.92 -31.32
CA GLU A 2 65.67 -19.20 -31.23
C GLU A 2 65.81 -19.77 -29.81
N ALA A 3 65.97 -18.92 -28.79
CA ALA A 3 66.08 -19.39 -27.40
C ALA A 3 64.77 -19.98 -26.85
N ALA A 4 63.62 -19.47 -27.30
CA ALA A 4 62.29 -19.97 -26.90
C ALA A 4 61.99 -21.36 -27.51
N ARG A 5 62.37 -21.58 -28.78
CA ARG A 5 62.25 -22.89 -29.46
C ARG A 5 63.14 -23.99 -28.87
N LYS A 6 64.21 -23.63 -28.17
CA LYS A 6 65.06 -24.58 -27.43
C LYS A 6 64.46 -25.02 -26.08
N LEU A 7 63.57 -24.19 -25.50
CA LEU A 7 62.94 -24.42 -24.19
C LEU A 7 61.57 -25.09 -24.30
N ASP A 8 60.86 -24.93 -25.42
CA ASP A 8 59.60 -25.60 -25.72
C ASP A 8 59.59 -26.08 -27.19
N PRO A 9 60.21 -27.25 -27.49
CA PRO A 9 60.35 -27.75 -28.86
C PRO A 9 59.04 -28.29 -29.45
N THR A 10 58.11 -28.73 -28.59
CA THR A 10 56.79 -29.28 -28.97
C THR A 10 55.70 -28.20 -29.00
N GLY A 11 55.91 -27.08 -28.32
CA GLY A 11 54.91 -26.00 -28.21
C GLY A 11 53.89 -26.23 -27.09
N ASP A 12 54.08 -27.26 -26.27
CA ASP A 12 53.11 -27.69 -25.26
C ASP A 12 52.98 -26.65 -24.13
N ILE A 13 54.09 -26.01 -23.74
CA ILE A 13 54.08 -24.99 -22.68
C ILE A 13 53.41 -23.71 -23.20
N ALA A 14 53.69 -23.33 -24.45
CA ALA A 14 53.04 -22.20 -25.11
C ALA A 14 51.52 -22.44 -25.25
N GLN A 15 51.10 -23.66 -25.62
CA GLN A 15 49.69 -24.01 -25.73
C GLN A 15 48.99 -23.97 -24.36
N LEU A 16 49.62 -24.51 -23.31
CA LEU A 16 49.05 -24.52 -21.96
C LEU A 16 48.86 -23.11 -21.39
N LEU A 17 49.80 -22.19 -21.67
CA LEU A 17 49.66 -20.77 -21.33
C LEU A 17 48.54 -20.07 -22.12
N LEU A 18 48.37 -20.40 -23.41
CA LEU A 18 47.27 -19.87 -24.22
C LEU A 18 45.91 -20.33 -23.69
N ASP A 19 45.76 -21.61 -23.37
CA ASP A 19 44.54 -22.18 -22.79
C ASP A 19 44.21 -21.55 -21.42
N GLU A 20 45.25 -21.26 -20.60
CA GLU A 20 45.09 -20.59 -19.30
C GLU A 20 44.67 -19.13 -19.46
N ILE A 21 45.23 -18.40 -20.44
CA ILE A 21 44.83 -17.03 -20.77
C ILE A 21 43.37 -17.00 -21.25
N GLU A 22 43.00 -17.88 -22.19
CA GLU A 22 41.64 -17.97 -22.71
C GLU A 22 40.64 -18.27 -21.58
N SER A 23 40.97 -19.23 -20.71
CA SER A 23 40.16 -19.56 -19.53
C SER A 23 40.02 -18.37 -18.57
N ALA A 24 41.09 -17.59 -18.37
CA ALA A 24 41.06 -16.41 -17.51
C ALA A 24 40.24 -15.26 -18.12
N GLU A 25 40.32 -15.07 -19.44
CA GLU A 25 39.53 -14.08 -20.18
C GLU A 25 38.04 -14.43 -20.17
N GLN A 26 37.69 -15.69 -20.41
CA GLN A 26 36.32 -16.19 -20.30
C GLN A 26 35.75 -15.95 -18.90
N ARG A 27 36.49 -16.32 -17.83
CA ARG A 27 36.06 -16.06 -16.45
C ARG A 27 35.85 -14.56 -16.16
N ARG A 28 36.71 -13.69 -16.69
CA ARG A 28 36.54 -12.23 -16.54
C ARG A 28 35.33 -11.72 -17.31
N SER A 29 35.10 -12.22 -18.52
CA SER A 29 33.95 -11.85 -19.35
C SER A 29 32.65 -12.25 -18.66
N SER A 30 32.53 -13.51 -18.23
CA SER A 30 31.37 -14.01 -17.49
C SER A 30 31.17 -13.27 -16.16
N GLY A 31 32.25 -12.90 -15.46
CA GLY A 31 32.15 -12.10 -14.24
C GLY A 31 31.54 -10.71 -14.48
N ARG A 32 31.98 -10.00 -15.54
CA ARG A 32 31.40 -8.69 -15.90
C ARG A 32 29.95 -8.83 -16.33
N GLU A 33 29.63 -9.85 -17.11
CA GLU A 33 28.27 -10.10 -17.56
C GLU A 33 27.34 -10.40 -16.38
N LEU A 34 27.80 -11.21 -15.42
CA LEU A 34 27.07 -11.49 -14.19
C LEU A 34 26.78 -10.20 -13.39
N ASP A 35 27.74 -9.28 -13.31
CA ASP A 35 27.54 -8.01 -12.60
C ASP A 35 26.51 -7.11 -13.31
N VAL A 36 26.55 -7.04 -14.65
CA VAL A 36 25.51 -6.35 -15.44
C VAL A 36 24.13 -6.97 -15.19
N ARG A 37 24.02 -8.30 -15.14
CA ARG A 37 22.75 -8.98 -14.86
C ARG A 37 22.23 -8.72 -13.44
N LYS A 38 23.12 -8.60 -12.45
CA LYS A 38 22.73 -8.18 -11.09
C LYS A 38 22.15 -6.78 -11.10
N GLU A 39 22.79 -5.83 -11.77
CA GLU A 39 22.28 -4.45 -11.88
C GLU A 39 20.90 -4.43 -12.55
N GLN A 40 20.72 -5.18 -13.64
CA GLN A 40 19.41 -5.33 -14.31
C GLN A 40 18.34 -5.93 -13.40
N PHE A 41 18.70 -6.95 -12.60
CA PHE A 41 17.80 -7.56 -11.63
C PHE A 41 17.34 -6.54 -10.57
N GLU A 42 18.26 -5.78 -10.01
CA GLU A 42 17.95 -4.76 -9.01
C GLU A 42 17.07 -3.65 -9.60
N GLU A 43 17.41 -3.15 -10.79
CA GLU A 43 16.61 -2.13 -11.49
C GLU A 43 15.19 -2.62 -11.79
N ALA A 44 15.06 -3.87 -12.23
CA ALA A 44 13.76 -4.49 -12.50
C ALA A 44 12.92 -4.63 -11.22
N LEU A 45 13.52 -5.01 -10.09
CA LEU A 45 12.82 -5.04 -8.80
C LEU A 45 12.37 -3.65 -8.34
N GLU A 46 13.24 -2.64 -8.46
CA GLU A 46 12.90 -1.25 -8.09
C GLU A 46 11.77 -0.68 -8.96
N ALA A 47 11.71 -1.09 -10.23
CA ALA A 47 10.67 -0.70 -11.16
C ALA A 47 9.42 -1.60 -11.15
N ASP A 48 9.31 -2.56 -10.23
CA ASP A 48 8.23 -3.56 -10.13
C ASP A 48 8.02 -4.40 -11.42
N ARG A 49 9.08 -4.55 -12.23
CA ARG A 49 9.12 -5.37 -13.45
C ARG A 49 9.55 -6.80 -13.11
N LEU A 50 8.66 -7.54 -12.43
CA LEU A 50 8.99 -8.85 -11.86
C LEU A 50 9.34 -9.92 -12.91
N GLU A 51 8.74 -9.87 -14.09
CA GLU A 51 9.07 -10.77 -15.21
C GLU A 51 10.53 -10.55 -15.68
N GLU A 52 10.94 -9.30 -15.86
CA GLU A 52 12.32 -8.95 -16.23
C GLU A 52 13.32 -9.33 -15.12
N ALA A 53 12.93 -9.21 -13.85
CA ALA A 53 13.74 -9.66 -12.72
C ALA A 53 13.89 -11.19 -12.71
N GLU A 54 12.85 -11.94 -13.07
CA GLU A 54 12.91 -13.40 -13.20
C GLU A 54 13.84 -13.82 -14.34
N GLU A 55 13.72 -13.18 -15.51
CA GLU A 55 14.62 -13.40 -16.66
C GLU A 55 16.08 -13.09 -16.32
N ALA A 56 16.35 -11.98 -15.63
CA ALA A 56 17.69 -11.61 -15.20
C ALA A 56 18.26 -12.64 -14.20
N LEU A 57 17.44 -13.17 -13.29
CA LEU A 57 17.84 -14.22 -12.36
C LEU A 57 18.18 -15.54 -13.08
N GLU A 58 17.39 -15.93 -14.07
CA GLU A 58 17.68 -17.14 -14.84
C GLU A 58 18.97 -16.98 -15.66
N ALA A 59 19.18 -15.83 -16.29
CA ALA A 59 20.43 -15.51 -16.99
C ALA A 59 21.64 -15.54 -16.04
N MET A 60 21.51 -15.04 -14.80
CA MET A 60 22.59 -15.14 -13.81
C MET A 60 22.92 -16.59 -13.47
N LYS A 61 21.91 -17.48 -13.35
CA LYS A 61 22.13 -18.91 -13.08
C LYS A 61 22.93 -19.58 -14.21
N GLU A 62 22.63 -19.26 -15.46
CA GLU A 62 23.37 -19.76 -16.62
C GLU A 62 24.83 -19.27 -16.64
N LEU A 63 25.09 -18.04 -16.15
CA LEU A 63 26.43 -17.47 -16.03
C LEU A 63 27.24 -18.00 -14.81
N GLY A 64 26.70 -18.98 -14.09
CA GLY A 64 27.41 -19.63 -12.99
C GLY A 64 27.24 -18.95 -11.63
N LEU A 65 26.08 -18.31 -11.39
CA LEU A 65 25.73 -17.79 -10.07
C LEU A 65 25.86 -18.89 -9.00
N THR A 66 26.52 -18.55 -7.88
CA THR A 66 26.65 -19.51 -6.78
C THR A 66 25.29 -19.84 -6.17
N ARG A 67 25.10 -21.07 -5.69
CA ARG A 67 23.85 -21.50 -5.04
C ARG A 67 23.40 -20.60 -3.88
N VAL A 68 24.36 -20.04 -3.13
CA VAL A 68 24.07 -19.11 -2.03
C VAL A 68 23.51 -17.80 -2.57
N ALA A 69 24.13 -17.24 -3.60
CA ALA A 69 23.65 -16.01 -4.24
C ALA A 69 22.29 -16.23 -4.94
N GLU A 70 22.10 -17.36 -5.61
CA GLU A 70 20.81 -17.75 -6.20
C GLU A 70 19.69 -17.77 -5.15
N THR A 71 19.95 -18.37 -3.97
CA THR A 71 18.97 -18.41 -2.88
C THR A 71 18.62 -17.01 -2.39
N PHE A 72 19.62 -16.13 -2.29
CA PHE A 72 19.42 -14.73 -1.91
C PHE A 72 18.55 -13.97 -2.90
N PHE A 73 18.89 -13.99 -4.20
CA PHE A 73 18.14 -13.26 -5.22
C PHE A 73 16.72 -13.84 -5.41
N ARG A 74 16.57 -15.16 -5.35
CA ARG A 74 15.24 -15.80 -5.34
C ARG A 74 14.39 -15.32 -4.16
N GLY A 75 14.95 -15.30 -2.95
CA GLY A 75 14.23 -14.81 -1.77
C GLY A 75 13.75 -13.37 -1.92
N ARG A 76 14.55 -12.51 -2.59
CA ARG A 76 14.15 -11.14 -2.89
C ARG A 76 13.03 -11.05 -3.93
N LEU A 77 13.13 -11.82 -5.00
CA LEU A 77 12.08 -11.89 -6.03
C LEU A 77 10.76 -12.40 -5.43
N GLU A 78 10.81 -13.46 -4.61
CA GLU A 78 9.65 -13.98 -3.89
C GLU A 78 9.04 -12.95 -2.95
N ALA A 79 9.87 -12.18 -2.23
CA ALA A 79 9.40 -11.10 -1.37
C ALA A 79 8.72 -9.99 -2.17
N ALA A 80 9.25 -9.63 -3.34
CA ALA A 80 8.64 -8.65 -4.24
C ALA A 80 7.29 -9.15 -4.79
N HIS A 81 7.19 -10.42 -5.20
CA HIS A 81 5.92 -11.02 -5.60
C HIS A 81 4.87 -10.97 -4.48
N ARG A 82 5.25 -11.34 -3.24
CA ARG A 82 4.34 -11.26 -2.10
C ARG A 82 3.89 -9.82 -1.85
N ALA A 83 4.82 -8.86 -1.85
CA ALA A 83 4.49 -7.45 -1.67
C ALA A 83 3.49 -6.95 -2.73
N LYS A 84 3.67 -7.34 -4.00
CA LYS A 84 2.75 -7.01 -5.09
C LYS A 84 1.37 -7.65 -4.92
N GLN A 85 1.31 -8.91 -4.49
CA GLN A 85 0.06 -9.60 -4.20
C GLN A 85 -0.68 -8.98 -3.01
N ASP A 86 0.05 -8.63 -1.95
CA ASP A 86 -0.50 -7.97 -0.77
C ASP A 86 -1.05 -6.58 -1.13
N ALA A 87 -0.33 -5.82 -1.97
CA ALA A 87 -0.78 -4.52 -2.48
C ALA A 87 -2.05 -4.65 -3.33
N ALA A 88 -2.10 -5.62 -4.25
CA ALA A 88 -3.30 -5.88 -5.05
C ALA A 88 -4.51 -6.30 -4.19
N THR A 89 -4.26 -7.13 -3.17
CA THR A 89 -5.28 -7.55 -2.20
C THR A 89 -5.80 -6.34 -1.41
N LEU A 90 -4.90 -5.50 -0.90
CA LEU A 90 -5.25 -4.27 -0.18
C LEU A 90 -6.11 -3.34 -1.04
N GLU A 91 -5.77 -3.14 -2.31
CA GLU A 91 -6.52 -2.27 -3.22
C GLU A 91 -7.93 -2.81 -3.50
N ALA A 92 -8.05 -4.13 -3.73
CA ALA A 92 -9.35 -4.77 -3.95
C ALA A 92 -10.28 -4.62 -2.74
N TYR A 93 -9.75 -4.73 -1.52
CA TYR A 93 -10.52 -4.51 -0.30
C TYR A 93 -10.86 -3.04 -0.09
N ARG A 94 -9.95 -2.11 -0.42
CA ARG A 94 -10.20 -0.67 -0.32
C ARG A 94 -11.42 -0.26 -1.14
N HIS A 95 -11.47 -0.64 -2.41
CA HIS A 95 -12.61 -0.34 -3.27
C HIS A 95 -13.93 -0.90 -2.72
N ARG A 96 -13.92 -2.14 -2.20
CA ARG A 96 -15.13 -2.71 -1.61
C ARG A 96 -15.55 -1.98 -0.34
N VAL A 97 -14.60 -1.57 0.51
CA VAL A 97 -14.89 -0.78 1.71
C VAL A 97 -15.50 0.57 1.32
N GLU A 98 -14.97 1.23 0.28
CA GLU A 98 -15.54 2.46 -0.26
C GLU A 98 -16.98 2.26 -0.77
N ASP A 99 -17.26 1.15 -1.45
CA ASP A 99 -18.62 0.80 -1.90
C ASP A 99 -19.61 0.63 -0.73
N PHE A 100 -19.17 -0.02 0.36
CA PHE A 100 -19.96 -0.17 1.57
C PHE A 100 -20.21 1.18 2.26
N LEU A 101 -19.18 2.01 2.37
CA LEU A 101 -19.28 3.35 2.94
C LEU A 101 -20.21 4.26 2.13
N ALA A 102 -20.18 4.17 0.79
CA ALA A 102 -21.08 4.93 -0.08
C ALA A 102 -22.56 4.59 0.15
N ARG A 103 -22.86 3.40 0.69
CA ARG A 103 -24.20 2.94 1.02
C ARG A 103 -24.55 3.13 2.50
N ASN A 104 -23.68 3.77 3.28
CA ASN A 104 -23.75 3.89 4.75
C ASN A 104 -23.81 2.53 5.46
N ASP A 105 -23.27 1.48 4.85
CA ASP A 105 -23.17 0.15 5.47
C ASP A 105 -21.81 0.02 6.18
N PHE A 106 -21.75 0.60 7.37
CA PHE A 106 -20.54 0.65 8.19
C PHE A 106 -20.14 -0.73 8.74
N ASP A 107 -21.11 -1.61 8.98
CA ASP A 107 -20.85 -2.98 9.47
C ASP A 107 -20.20 -3.85 8.39
N GLY A 108 -20.68 -3.76 7.15
CA GLY A 108 -20.05 -4.42 6.00
C GLY A 108 -18.63 -3.91 5.76
N ALA A 109 -18.43 -2.59 5.80
CA ALA A 109 -17.09 -1.97 5.69
C ALA A 109 -16.14 -2.44 6.80
N ARG A 110 -16.63 -2.51 8.06
CA ARG A 110 -15.88 -2.98 9.22
C ARG A 110 -15.47 -4.44 9.09
N SER A 111 -16.41 -5.30 8.69
CA SER A 111 -16.18 -6.73 8.48
C SER A 111 -15.09 -6.97 7.44
N LEU A 112 -15.09 -6.22 6.34
CA LEU A 112 -14.04 -6.29 5.33
C LEU A 112 -12.67 -5.86 5.87
N ALA A 113 -12.58 -4.74 6.61
CA ALA A 113 -11.32 -4.29 7.18
C ALA A 113 -10.73 -5.31 8.17
N VAL A 114 -11.56 -5.94 8.99
CA VAL A 114 -11.16 -7.03 9.89
C VAL A 114 -10.70 -8.26 9.11
N THR A 115 -11.45 -8.66 8.08
CA THR A 115 -11.11 -9.80 7.21
C THR A 115 -9.76 -9.58 6.51
N LEU A 116 -9.52 -8.36 6.02
CA LEU A 116 -8.24 -7.98 5.44
C LEU A 116 -7.11 -8.05 6.48
N GLY A 117 -7.34 -7.61 7.72
CA GLY A 117 -6.37 -7.73 8.80
C GLY A 117 -6.01 -9.18 9.15
N GLN A 118 -6.92 -10.12 8.95
CA GLN A 118 -6.64 -11.55 9.09
C GLN A 118 -5.85 -12.11 7.89
N ALA A 119 -6.12 -11.62 6.68
CA ALA A 119 -5.40 -12.00 5.48
C ALA A 119 -3.96 -11.45 5.44
N LEU A 120 -3.76 -10.23 5.96
CA LEU A 120 -2.48 -9.50 5.96
C LEU A 120 -2.10 -9.06 7.39
N PRO A 121 -1.72 -10.01 8.27
CA PRO A 121 -1.52 -9.73 9.71
C PRO A 121 -0.38 -8.75 10.01
N GLU A 122 0.66 -8.73 9.17
CA GLU A 122 1.82 -7.85 9.33
C GLU A 122 1.61 -6.47 8.68
N ASN A 123 0.52 -6.28 7.93
CA ASN A 123 0.24 -5.03 7.25
C ASN A 123 -0.52 -4.07 8.19
N PRO A 124 -0.07 -2.81 8.36
CA PRO A 124 -0.74 -1.84 9.24
C PRO A 124 -2.01 -1.23 8.62
N GLN A 125 -2.17 -1.28 7.29
CA GLN A 125 -3.25 -0.62 6.56
C GLN A 125 -4.67 -1.05 6.96
N PRO A 126 -4.96 -2.34 7.26
CA PRO A 126 -6.30 -2.76 7.68
C PRO A 126 -6.75 -2.08 8.97
N ARG A 127 -5.81 -1.82 9.90
CA ARG A 127 -6.11 -1.08 11.14
C ARG A 127 -6.43 0.39 10.86
N THR A 128 -5.70 1.02 9.93
CA THR A 128 -5.99 2.39 9.49
C THR A 128 -7.37 2.47 8.83
N MET A 129 -7.67 1.54 7.92
CA MET A 129 -8.96 1.44 7.24
C MET A 129 -10.12 1.27 8.24
N LEU A 130 -9.94 0.41 9.25
CA LEU A 130 -10.93 0.22 10.31
C LEU A 130 -11.19 1.52 11.11
N ALA A 131 -10.13 2.28 11.42
CA ALA A 131 -10.26 3.56 12.11
C ALA A 131 -11.01 4.60 11.26
N GLU A 132 -10.76 4.64 9.96
CA GLU A 132 -11.47 5.51 9.02
C GLU A 132 -12.96 5.17 8.91
N VAL A 133 -13.31 3.87 8.85
CA VAL A 133 -14.71 3.42 8.87
C VAL A 133 -15.42 3.92 10.12
N ASN A 134 -14.83 3.73 11.30
CA ASN A 134 -15.42 4.16 12.56
C ASN A 134 -15.58 5.68 12.64
N ARG A 135 -14.61 6.44 12.12
CA ARG A 135 -14.71 7.91 12.06
C ARG A 135 -15.86 8.35 11.16
N LYS A 136 -16.00 7.76 9.97
CA LYS A 136 -17.10 8.09 9.04
C LYS A 136 -18.47 7.74 9.62
N GLU A 137 -18.58 6.63 10.35
CA GLU A 137 -19.81 6.26 11.05
C GLU A 137 -20.16 7.27 12.15
N GLU A 138 -19.17 7.72 12.94
CA GLU A 138 -19.39 8.74 13.95
C GLU A 138 -19.84 10.07 13.34
N ASP A 139 -19.18 10.52 12.28
CA ASP A 139 -19.54 11.74 11.57
C ASP A 139 -20.96 11.63 10.97
N HIS A 140 -21.31 10.47 10.39
CA HIS A 140 -22.66 10.20 9.88
C HIS A 140 -23.73 10.24 10.98
N ARG A 141 -23.49 9.57 12.11
CA ARG A 141 -24.42 9.58 13.26
C ARG A 141 -24.57 10.98 13.85
N ARG A 142 -23.48 11.74 13.93
CA ARG A 142 -23.52 13.14 14.38
C ARG A 142 -24.40 13.98 13.45
N GLN A 143 -24.23 13.82 12.13
CA GLN A 143 -25.03 14.52 11.14
C GLN A 143 -26.52 14.17 11.24
N GLN A 144 -26.86 12.88 11.37
CA GLN A 144 -28.25 12.45 11.57
C GLN A 144 -28.87 13.04 12.84
N ALA A 145 -28.13 13.04 13.95
CA ALA A 145 -28.62 13.61 15.21
C ALA A 145 -28.84 15.13 15.12
N ILE A 146 -28.01 15.84 14.34
CA ILE A 146 -28.21 17.27 14.06
C ILE A 146 -29.50 17.47 13.24
N GLU A 147 -29.71 16.69 12.17
CA GLU A 147 -30.89 16.78 11.32
C GLU A 147 -32.19 16.47 12.08
N GLU A 148 -32.19 15.42 12.90
CA GLU A 148 -33.33 15.10 13.77
C GLU A 148 -33.60 16.20 14.81
N GLY A 149 -32.54 16.80 15.37
CA GLY A 149 -32.69 17.90 16.30
C GLY A 149 -33.23 19.16 15.63
N GLU A 150 -32.79 19.47 14.40
CA GLU A 150 -33.34 20.58 13.60
C GLU A 150 -34.86 20.38 13.37
N LEU A 151 -35.27 19.16 13.02
CA LEU A 151 -36.68 18.81 12.86
C LEU A 151 -37.47 19.06 14.15
N ARG A 152 -36.98 18.56 15.29
CA ARG A 152 -37.63 18.74 16.60
C ARG A 152 -37.74 20.21 17.02
N VAL A 153 -36.72 21.03 16.75
CA VAL A 153 -36.81 22.48 16.98
C VAL A 153 -37.94 23.07 16.12
N GLY A 154 -38.04 22.67 14.85
CA GLY A 154 -39.13 23.06 13.95
C GLY A 154 -40.52 22.68 14.48
N GLU A 155 -40.68 21.46 14.98
CA GLU A 155 -41.93 20.97 15.58
C GLU A 155 -42.32 21.78 16.83
N PHE A 156 -41.37 22.06 17.73
CA PHE A 156 -41.64 22.89 18.91
C PHE A 156 -42.02 24.33 18.53
N LEU A 157 -41.36 24.91 17.54
CA LEU A 157 -41.71 26.23 17.01
C LEU A 157 -43.13 26.25 16.43
N ALA A 158 -43.52 25.22 15.67
CA ALA A 158 -44.87 25.10 15.11
C ALA A 158 -45.94 24.92 16.20
N ALA A 159 -45.60 24.22 17.29
CA ALA A 159 -46.48 24.02 18.44
C ALA A 159 -46.52 25.23 19.40
N GLY A 160 -45.78 26.31 19.13
CA GLY A 160 -45.66 27.46 20.03
C GLY A 160 -44.90 27.19 21.34
N ASN A 161 -44.21 26.05 21.43
CA ASN A 161 -43.46 25.65 22.63
C ASN A 161 -42.03 26.22 22.60
N ALA A 162 -41.89 27.47 23.02
CA ALA A 162 -40.59 28.16 23.00
C ALA A 162 -39.55 27.53 23.93
N ASP A 163 -39.95 26.97 25.08
CA ASP A 163 -39.03 26.36 26.04
C ASP A 163 -38.47 25.03 25.53
N GLY A 164 -39.32 24.21 24.90
CA GLY A 164 -38.90 23.00 24.21
C GLY A 164 -37.93 23.30 23.06
N ALA A 165 -38.25 24.30 22.23
CA ALA A 165 -37.39 24.72 21.13
C ALA A 165 -36.02 25.23 21.63
N ALA A 166 -36.00 26.02 22.71
CA ALA A 166 -34.75 26.53 23.29
C ALA A 166 -33.87 25.41 23.87
N LEU A 167 -34.46 24.40 24.50
CA LEU A 167 -33.73 23.26 25.03
C LEU A 167 -33.12 22.41 23.90
N ALA A 168 -33.91 22.09 22.88
CA ALA A 168 -33.44 21.33 21.73
C ALA A 168 -32.30 22.06 20.99
N LEU A 169 -32.43 23.37 20.79
CA LEU A 169 -31.38 24.19 20.18
C LEU A 169 -30.09 24.24 21.02
N ARG A 170 -30.19 24.22 22.34
CA ARG A 170 -29.01 24.16 23.22
C ARG A 170 -28.22 22.87 23.02
N ILE A 171 -28.93 21.74 22.89
CA ILE A 171 -28.30 20.43 22.63
C ILE A 171 -27.61 20.45 21.27
N LEU A 172 -28.27 20.98 20.23
CA LEU A 172 -27.69 21.12 18.89
C LEU A 172 -26.41 21.97 18.89
N LYS A 173 -26.39 23.09 19.62
CA LYS A 173 -25.19 23.93 19.77
C LYS A 173 -24.02 23.24 20.49
N GLN A 174 -24.29 22.22 21.32
CA GLN A 174 -23.22 21.42 21.92
C GLN A 174 -22.60 20.44 20.91
N MET A 175 -23.39 19.98 19.93
CA MET A 175 -22.95 19.03 18.92
C MET A 175 -22.25 19.71 17.74
N ASP A 176 -22.70 20.90 17.36
CA ASP A 176 -22.16 21.69 16.25
C ASP A 176 -22.20 23.18 16.61
N PRO A 177 -21.22 23.71 17.36
CA PRO A 177 -21.28 25.08 17.90
C PRO A 177 -21.24 26.16 16.81
N ASP A 178 -20.63 25.87 15.65
CA ASP A 178 -20.33 26.85 14.61
C ASP A 178 -21.39 26.91 13.50
N ASN A 179 -22.52 26.20 13.64
CA ASN A 179 -23.56 26.20 12.61
C ASN A 179 -24.21 27.60 12.45
N PRO A 180 -24.17 28.21 11.25
CA PRO A 180 -24.74 29.53 11.04
C PRO A 180 -26.27 29.56 11.17
N ARG A 181 -26.95 28.42 11.04
CA ARG A 181 -28.41 28.32 11.13
C ARG A 181 -28.93 28.53 12.55
N TRP A 182 -28.12 28.27 13.58
CA TRP A 182 -28.55 28.40 14.98
C TRP A 182 -29.03 29.80 15.33
N SER A 183 -28.36 30.85 14.83
CA SER A 183 -28.75 32.24 15.08
C SER A 183 -30.16 32.56 14.56
N GLN A 184 -30.55 31.96 13.42
CA GLN A 184 -31.88 32.16 12.85
C GLN A 184 -32.96 31.48 13.70
N LEU A 185 -32.68 30.27 14.20
CA LEU A 185 -33.59 29.54 15.08
C LEU A 185 -33.74 30.26 16.44
N GLU A 186 -32.67 30.81 17.01
CA GLU A 186 -32.75 31.60 18.24
C GLU A 186 -33.70 32.80 18.13
N LYS A 187 -33.63 33.55 17.01
CA LYS A 187 -34.53 34.68 16.78
C LYS A 187 -35.99 34.25 16.70
N ARG A 188 -36.28 33.12 16.05
CA ARG A 188 -37.64 32.56 15.95
C ARG A 188 -38.17 32.13 17.31
N ILE A 189 -37.33 31.53 18.15
CA ILE A 189 -37.69 31.14 19.52
C ILE A 189 -37.97 32.36 20.39
N GLN A 190 -37.15 33.41 20.29
CA GLN A 190 -37.37 34.66 21.01
C GLN A 190 -38.70 35.33 20.61
N ALA A 191 -39.05 35.31 19.33
CA ALA A 191 -40.31 35.87 18.84
C ALA A 191 -41.56 35.16 19.39
N LEU A 192 -41.47 33.87 19.77
CA LEU A 192 -42.58 33.16 20.42
C LEU A 192 -42.72 33.47 21.93
N ARG A 193 -41.68 34.06 22.54
CA ARG A 193 -41.67 34.44 23.97
C ARG A 193 -42.06 35.89 24.21
N ALA A 194 -42.09 36.69 23.14
CA ALA A 194 -42.48 38.10 23.15
C ALA A 194 -44.00 38.23 23.04
#